data_AF-A0A956AJA6-F1
#
_entry.id   AF-A0A956AJA6-F1
#
_cell.length_a   1.000
_cell.length_b   1.000
_cell.length_c   1.000
_cell.angle_alpha   90.00
_cell.angle_beta   90.00
_cell.angle_gamma   90.00
#
_symmetry.space_group_name_H-M   'P 1'
#
loop_
_entity.id
_entity.type
_entity.pdbx_description
1 polymer ?
#
loop_
_entity_poly.entity_id
_entity_poly.type
_entity_poly.pdbx_seq_one_letter_code
_entity_poly.pdbx_strand_id
1 'polypeptide(L)'
;MFARSASVPRLIAAASLAAAAVLGAPALGAAQDTTGTGTGTGGIGITLNQVEHGADVIKGADFNAFSADECADASNVLIAFNVMNSPSVLKYDVWRGGTGSQCQLSNSRTEQNATCVELGVNPDRSSTDGSFALTLADLGVCGSDSDFTLYVFATNESTTTGDVSADKYGSITLRVDTTPPAAPAFSSTTLSGDASVNLSWGAAGETEVRYRLYIDTAPTPGGGDGTCTSAKLTTGQTGPTEAEADAAGLDFIETSTDVKGRTLSLDERGLNLPVGGQAAVYLSAVDKIGNASVISAPACVTRVETQGFCDLYEAQNPGKRCTTDCTVAAPGGAGGPMSALYLVGLAAFGLLLRRRRSA
;
A
#
# COMPACT_ATOMS: atom_id res chain seq x y z
N MET A 1 -50.69 17.26 31.44
CA MET A 1 -50.28 15.85 31.57
C MET A 1 -48.81 15.86 31.92
N PHE A 2 -48.49 15.68 33.20
CA PHE A 2 -47.19 15.93 33.81
C PHE A 2 -46.42 14.60 34.00
N ALA A 3 -45.15 14.60 33.58
CA ALA A 3 -43.95 14.22 34.33
C ALA A 3 -43.63 12.75 34.74
N ARG A 4 -42.29 12.51 34.73
CA ARG A 4 -41.46 11.51 35.46
C ARG A 4 -41.51 10.08 34.89
N SER A 5 -40.42 9.30 34.85
CA SER A 5 -39.39 9.13 35.87
C SER A 5 -38.07 8.59 35.30
N ALA A 6 -36.96 9.05 35.89
CA ALA A 6 -35.62 8.50 35.79
C ALA A 6 -35.48 7.18 36.59
N SER A 7 -34.51 6.33 36.21
CA SER A 7 -33.62 5.63 37.17
C SER A 7 -32.49 4.85 36.46
N VAL A 8 -31.26 5.30 36.74
CA VAL A 8 -29.99 4.57 36.82
C VAL A 8 -29.61 4.65 38.33
N PRO A 9 -28.82 3.79 39.04
CA PRO A 9 -27.69 2.93 38.61
C PRO A 9 -27.66 1.52 39.26
N ARG A 10 -26.67 0.69 38.87
CA ARG A 10 -25.90 -0.11 39.85
C ARG A 10 -24.47 -0.36 39.38
N LEU A 11 -23.54 0.21 40.14
CA LEU A 11 -22.12 -0.12 40.18
C LEU A 11 -21.92 -1.58 40.60
N ILE A 12 -20.99 -2.29 39.98
CA ILE A 12 -20.09 -3.22 40.67
C ILE A 12 -18.67 -2.89 40.22
N ALA A 13 -17.86 -2.51 41.21
CA ALA A 13 -16.43 -2.32 41.11
C ALA A 13 -15.70 -3.63 41.46
N ALA A 14 -14.62 -3.92 40.73
CA ALA A 14 -13.44 -4.67 41.19
C ALA A 14 -12.34 -4.37 40.15
N ALA A 15 -11.43 -3.42 40.39
CA ALA A 15 -10.24 -3.53 41.25
C ALA A 15 -9.22 -4.56 40.71
N SER A 16 -8.30 -4.03 39.90
CA SER A 16 -6.84 -4.14 40.02
C SER A 16 -6.18 -5.54 39.98
N LEU A 17 -5.32 -5.75 38.98
CA LEU A 17 -3.92 -6.09 39.26
C LEU A 17 -3.01 -5.69 38.09
N ALA A 18 -2.00 -4.90 38.43
CA ALA A 18 -0.92 -4.49 37.53
C ALA A 18 0.09 -5.62 37.34
N ALA A 19 0.59 -5.77 36.11
CA ALA A 19 1.87 -6.41 35.85
C ALA A 19 2.61 -5.56 34.81
N ALA A 20 3.66 -4.89 35.28
CA ALA A 20 4.61 -4.17 34.45
C ALA A 20 5.45 -5.18 33.65
N ALA A 21 5.45 -5.03 32.33
CA ALA A 21 6.46 -5.62 31.45
C ALA A 21 7.08 -4.49 30.63
N VAL A 22 8.18 -3.95 31.15
CA VAL A 22 9.12 -3.13 30.40
C VAL A 22 9.93 -4.09 29.54
N LEU A 23 9.59 -4.20 28.26
CA LEU A 23 10.44 -4.78 27.24
C LEU A 23 10.59 -3.76 26.12
N GLY A 24 11.86 -3.45 25.82
CA GLY A 24 12.27 -2.35 24.97
C GLY A 24 11.60 -2.39 23.61
N ALA A 25 10.92 -1.29 23.28
CA ALA A 25 10.60 -0.96 21.91
C ALA A 25 11.90 -0.92 21.10
N PRO A 26 12.04 -1.64 19.98
CA PRO A 26 13.01 -1.22 18.98
C PRO A 26 12.61 0.21 18.60
N ALA A 27 13.59 1.11 18.59
CA ALA A 27 13.41 2.45 18.10
C ALA A 27 12.73 2.34 16.73
N LEU A 28 11.44 2.67 16.69
CA LEU A 28 10.78 3.07 15.47
C LEU A 28 11.59 4.28 15.02
N GLY A 29 12.53 4.05 14.10
CA GLY A 29 12.95 5.12 13.22
C GLY A 29 11.65 5.68 12.68
N ALA A 30 11.34 6.92 13.05
CA ALA A 30 10.28 7.65 12.41
C ALA A 30 10.63 7.60 10.92
N ALA A 31 9.93 6.74 10.17
CA ALA A 31 9.82 6.91 8.74
C ALA A 31 9.28 8.33 8.62
N GLN A 32 10.13 9.22 8.12
CA GLN A 32 9.73 10.57 7.81
C GLN A 32 8.63 10.40 6.78
N ASP A 33 7.40 10.58 7.22
CA ASP A 33 6.26 10.63 6.34
C ASP A 33 6.55 11.76 5.35
N THR A 34 6.87 11.40 4.12
CA THR A 34 6.94 12.32 2.99
C THR A 34 5.52 12.64 2.50
N THR A 35 4.53 12.69 3.40
CA THR A 35 3.41 13.65 3.26
C THR A 35 4.02 15.04 3.34
N GLY A 36 4.66 15.43 2.24
CA GLY A 36 5.10 16.79 2.02
C GLY A 36 3.85 17.64 1.91
N THR A 37 3.31 18.08 3.05
CA THR A 37 2.79 19.43 3.11
C THR A 37 3.95 20.27 2.60
N GLY A 38 3.86 20.73 1.35
CA GLY A 38 4.91 21.54 0.75
C GLY A 38 5.22 22.65 1.73
N THR A 39 6.37 22.59 2.39
CA THR A 39 6.72 23.61 3.38
C THR A 39 7.04 24.87 2.59
N GLY A 40 6.02 25.72 2.46
CA GLY A 40 6.14 27.07 1.96
C GLY A 40 7.35 27.73 2.58
N THR A 41 8.40 27.97 1.78
CA THR A 41 9.51 28.81 2.22
C THR A 41 9.22 30.21 1.69
N GLY A 42 9.13 31.19 2.59
CA GLY A 42 8.72 32.56 2.26
C GLY A 42 7.55 33.04 3.12
N GLY A 43 7.16 34.30 2.95
CA GLY A 43 6.05 34.93 3.65
C GLY A 43 4.69 34.63 3.01
N ILE A 44 4.68 34.15 1.76
CA ILE A 44 3.48 33.69 1.07
C ILE A 44 3.35 32.17 1.24
N GLY A 45 2.17 31.72 1.66
CA GLY A 45 1.84 30.30 1.71
C GLY A 45 1.36 29.81 0.36
N ILE A 46 1.91 28.70 -0.12
CA ILE A 46 1.42 28.03 -1.34
C ILE A 46 1.10 26.61 -0.96
N THR A 47 -0.10 26.16 -1.30
CA THR A 47 -0.51 24.77 -1.13
C THR A 47 -1.08 24.22 -2.43
N LEU A 48 -0.82 22.93 -2.66
CA LEU A 48 -1.55 22.18 -3.68
C LEU A 48 -2.98 21.97 -3.15
N ASN A 49 -3.96 22.29 -3.97
CA ASN A 49 -5.37 22.11 -3.62
C ASN A 49 -5.85 20.73 -4.07
N GLN A 50 -5.73 20.48 -5.37
CA GLN A 50 -6.12 19.23 -6.00
C GLN A 50 -5.42 19.07 -7.34
N VAL A 51 -5.33 17.82 -7.78
CA VAL A 51 -4.95 17.46 -9.15
C VAL A 51 -6.16 16.83 -9.82
N GLU A 52 -6.48 17.31 -11.01
CA GLU A 52 -7.59 16.85 -11.83
C GLU A 52 -7.07 16.23 -13.12
N HIS A 53 -7.75 15.19 -13.60
CA HIS A 53 -7.56 14.64 -14.93
C HIS A 53 -8.89 14.75 -15.67
N GLY A 54 -8.95 15.68 -16.64
CA GLY A 54 -10.22 16.06 -17.25
C GLY A 54 -11.18 16.68 -16.22
N ALA A 55 -12.27 16.00 -15.90
CA ALA A 55 -13.27 16.47 -14.92
C ALA A 55 -13.16 15.78 -13.54
N ASP A 56 -12.26 14.80 -13.41
CA ASP A 56 -12.16 13.95 -12.23
C ASP A 56 -11.00 14.42 -11.34
N VAL A 57 -11.26 14.55 -10.04
CA VAL A 57 -10.20 14.82 -9.06
C VAL A 57 -9.46 13.51 -8.77
N ILE A 58 -8.21 13.44 -9.19
CA ILE A 58 -7.37 12.24 -9.06
C ILE A 58 -6.48 12.27 -7.80
N LYS A 59 -6.12 13.46 -7.30
CA LYS A 59 -5.32 13.62 -6.07
C LYS A 59 -5.78 14.82 -5.24
N GLY A 60 -5.75 14.65 -3.92
CA GLY A 60 -6.04 15.71 -2.94
C GLY A 60 -4.80 16.52 -2.53
N ALA A 61 -4.99 17.49 -1.64
CA ALA A 61 -3.99 18.46 -1.20
C ALA A 61 -2.68 17.89 -0.61
N ASP A 62 -2.71 16.65 -0.13
CA ASP A 62 -1.56 16.00 0.53
C ASP A 62 -0.61 15.30 -0.45
N PHE A 63 -0.95 15.26 -1.74
CA PHE A 63 -0.12 14.64 -2.78
C PHE A 63 0.70 15.68 -3.52
N ASN A 64 2.02 15.50 -3.51
CA ASN A 64 2.99 16.38 -4.16
C ASN A 64 3.82 15.67 -5.23
N ALA A 65 3.34 14.53 -5.76
CA ALA A 65 4.08 13.74 -6.74
C ALA A 65 3.21 13.31 -7.92
N PHE A 66 3.82 13.19 -9.11
CA PHE A 66 3.16 12.81 -10.36
C PHE A 66 3.69 11.49 -10.93
N SER A 67 2.80 10.64 -11.42
CA SER A 67 3.10 9.30 -11.95
C SER A 67 3.47 9.31 -13.44
N ALA A 68 3.94 8.17 -13.97
CA ALA A 68 4.15 7.96 -15.39
C ALA A 68 2.87 8.19 -16.23
N ASP A 69 1.72 7.69 -15.76
CA ASP A 69 0.44 7.81 -16.48
C ASP A 69 -0.03 9.28 -16.54
N GLU A 70 0.13 10.02 -15.45
CA GLU A 70 -0.17 11.46 -15.43
C GLU A 70 0.75 12.23 -16.36
N CYS A 71 2.02 11.83 -16.43
CA CYS A 71 2.96 12.42 -17.37
C CYS A 71 2.69 12.06 -18.83
N ALA A 72 2.15 10.87 -19.11
CA ALA A 72 1.74 10.48 -20.45
C ALA A 72 0.57 11.33 -20.97
N ASP A 73 -0.27 11.84 -20.08
CA ASP A 73 -1.39 12.73 -20.40
C ASP A 73 -1.27 14.14 -19.79
N ALA A 74 -0.04 14.65 -19.72
CA ALA A 74 0.29 15.88 -18.99
C ALA A 74 -0.51 17.12 -19.42
N SER A 75 -1.03 17.15 -20.65
CA SER A 75 -1.87 18.26 -21.15
C SER A 75 -3.28 18.27 -20.57
N ASN A 76 -3.78 17.13 -20.08
CA ASN A 76 -5.10 16.98 -19.47
C ASN A 76 -5.06 16.87 -17.95
N VAL A 77 -3.86 16.87 -17.36
CA VAL A 77 -3.66 16.89 -15.90
C VAL A 77 -3.55 18.35 -15.44
N LEU A 78 -4.58 18.84 -14.76
CA LEU A 78 -4.66 20.19 -14.22
C LEU A 78 -4.27 20.19 -12.73
N ILE A 79 -3.39 21.09 -12.34
CA ILE A 79 -2.89 21.21 -10.97
C ILE A 79 -3.35 22.55 -10.42
N ALA A 80 -4.24 22.51 -9.42
CA ALA A 80 -4.77 23.69 -8.78
C ALA A 80 -3.98 24.04 -7.51
N PHE A 81 -3.59 25.31 -7.39
CA PHE A 81 -2.85 25.85 -6.25
C PHE A 81 -3.66 26.92 -5.53
N ASN A 82 -3.53 26.94 -4.21
CA ASN A 82 -4.01 28.02 -3.36
C ASN A 82 -2.82 28.85 -2.88
N VAL A 83 -3.00 30.18 -2.87
CA VAL A 83 -2.01 31.16 -2.44
C VAL A 83 -2.58 31.97 -1.28
N MET A 84 -1.94 31.84 -0.11
CA MET A 84 -2.35 32.44 1.16
C MET A 84 -1.33 33.46 1.64
N ASN A 85 -1.75 34.38 2.51
CA ASN A 85 -0.88 35.42 3.09
C ASN A 85 -0.17 36.29 2.05
N SER A 86 -0.76 36.37 0.84
CA SER A 86 -0.18 37.17 -0.23
C SER A 86 -0.36 38.66 0.08
N PRO A 87 0.68 39.49 -0.10
CA PRO A 87 0.55 40.94 0.02
C PRO A 87 -0.53 41.45 -0.96
N SER A 88 -0.93 42.71 -0.82
CA SER A 88 -1.88 43.37 -1.72
C SER A 88 -1.27 43.61 -3.11
N VAL A 89 -1.07 42.52 -3.87
CA VAL A 89 -0.62 42.50 -5.26
C VAL A 89 -1.76 42.09 -6.20
N LEU A 90 -1.62 42.49 -7.46
CA LEU A 90 -2.61 42.24 -8.51
C LEU A 90 -2.37 40.94 -9.27
N LYS A 91 -1.15 40.40 -9.25
CA LYS A 91 -0.75 39.25 -10.08
C LYS A 91 0.25 38.33 -9.39
N TYR A 92 0.34 37.11 -9.91
CA TYR A 92 1.34 36.14 -9.53
C TYR A 92 2.21 35.80 -10.73
N ASP A 93 3.51 35.93 -10.54
CA ASP A 93 4.51 35.49 -11.52
C ASP A 93 5.11 34.16 -11.06
N VAL A 94 4.92 33.13 -11.88
CA VAL A 94 5.18 31.74 -11.51
C VAL A 94 6.42 31.22 -12.22
N TRP A 95 7.32 30.64 -11.44
CA TRP A 95 8.59 30.12 -11.89
C TRP A 95 8.78 28.69 -11.43
N ARG A 96 9.50 27.90 -12.22
CA ARG A 96 9.92 26.55 -11.87
C ARG A 96 11.42 26.49 -11.77
N GLY A 97 11.94 26.01 -10.64
CA GLY A 97 13.34 25.65 -10.44
C GLY A 97 13.51 24.14 -10.35
N GLY A 98 14.67 23.65 -10.79
CA GLY A 98 15.12 22.29 -10.45
C GLY A 98 15.52 22.17 -8.97
N THR A 99 15.99 20.99 -8.58
CA THR A 99 16.44 20.71 -7.21
C THR A 99 17.53 21.69 -6.77
N GLY A 100 17.29 22.42 -5.67
CA GLY A 100 18.26 23.37 -5.11
C GLY A 100 18.37 24.71 -5.84
N SER A 101 17.56 24.94 -6.89
CA SER A 101 17.44 26.26 -7.52
C SER A 101 16.98 27.31 -6.50
N GLN A 102 17.41 28.56 -6.67
CA GLN A 102 17.03 29.68 -5.82
C GLN A 102 16.35 30.76 -6.66
N CYS A 103 15.14 30.47 -7.15
CA CYS A 103 14.49 31.35 -8.12
C CYS A 103 14.13 32.73 -7.55
N GLN A 104 14.17 32.94 -6.23
CA GLN A 104 14.06 34.27 -5.64
C GLN A 104 15.24 35.19 -5.99
N LEU A 105 16.41 34.63 -6.33
CA LEU A 105 17.58 35.39 -6.75
C LEU A 105 17.51 35.70 -8.25
N SER A 106 17.79 36.95 -8.60
CA SER A 106 17.73 37.44 -9.99
C SER A 106 18.69 36.70 -10.91
N ASN A 107 19.87 36.32 -10.44
CA ASN A 107 20.88 35.61 -11.23
C ASN A 107 20.40 34.23 -11.72
N SER A 108 19.56 33.53 -10.94
CA SER A 108 18.96 32.25 -11.30
C SER A 108 17.84 32.36 -12.35
N ARG A 109 17.37 33.58 -12.64
CA ARG A 109 16.30 33.88 -13.59
C ARG A 109 16.80 34.54 -14.90
N THR A 110 18.11 34.68 -15.08
CA THR A 110 18.70 35.26 -16.29
C THR A 110 18.97 34.20 -17.35
N GLU A 111 18.79 34.54 -18.64
CA GLU A 111 18.97 33.62 -19.79
C GLU A 111 20.33 32.90 -19.82
N GLN A 112 21.39 33.49 -19.24
CA GLN A 112 22.75 32.93 -19.24
C GLN A 112 22.99 31.84 -18.19
N ASN A 113 22.19 31.80 -17.12
CA ASN A 113 22.35 30.86 -16.00
C ASN A 113 20.98 30.34 -15.53
N ALA A 114 20.01 30.23 -16.43
CA ALA A 114 18.61 29.97 -16.10
C ALA A 114 18.42 28.55 -15.52
N THR A 115 18.64 28.41 -14.21
CA THR A 115 18.20 27.25 -13.43
C THR A 115 16.72 27.32 -13.08
N CYS A 116 16.09 28.44 -13.43
CA CYS A 116 14.67 28.72 -13.25
C CYS A 116 14.04 29.08 -14.59
N VAL A 117 12.85 28.53 -14.83
CA VAL A 117 12.06 28.76 -16.05
C VAL A 117 10.79 29.51 -15.66
N GLU A 118 10.53 30.63 -16.34
CA GLU A 118 9.27 31.37 -16.19
C GLU A 118 8.14 30.56 -16.82
N LEU A 119 7.10 30.30 -16.04
CA LEU A 119 5.88 29.63 -16.51
C LEU A 119 4.80 30.63 -16.93
N GLY A 120 5.02 31.91 -16.58
CA GLY A 120 4.18 33.03 -16.95
C GLY A 120 3.52 33.70 -15.74
N VAL A 121 2.83 34.80 -16.03
CA VAL A 121 2.13 35.60 -15.04
C VAL A 121 0.65 35.30 -15.11
N ASN A 122 0.11 34.68 -14.05
CA ASN A 122 -1.30 34.34 -13.98
C ASN A 122 -2.11 35.59 -13.59
N PRO A 123 -2.98 36.09 -14.48
CA PRO A 123 -3.65 37.36 -14.28
C PRO A 123 -5.02 37.17 -13.65
N ASP A 124 -5.16 36.51 -12.50
CA ASP A 124 -6.42 36.70 -11.75
C ASP A 124 -6.32 36.38 -10.27
N ARG A 125 -6.44 37.44 -9.47
CA ARG A 125 -6.75 37.38 -8.06
C ARG A 125 -8.24 37.66 -7.92
N SER A 126 -9.08 36.64 -7.79
CA SER A 126 -10.50 36.87 -7.53
C SER A 126 -10.82 37.17 -6.05
N SER A 127 -9.86 37.00 -5.11
CA SER A 127 -10.08 37.35 -3.70
C SER A 127 -8.78 37.55 -2.89
N THR A 128 -8.91 37.93 -1.61
CA THR A 128 -7.79 38.10 -0.66
C THR A 128 -6.85 36.89 -0.60
N ASP A 129 -7.36 35.69 -0.90
CA ASP A 129 -6.60 34.49 -1.21
C ASP A 129 -6.70 34.23 -2.72
N GLY A 130 -5.55 34.03 -3.36
CA GLY A 130 -5.48 33.77 -4.78
C GLY A 130 -5.51 32.27 -5.06
N SER A 131 -6.05 31.86 -6.19
CA SER A 131 -5.82 30.51 -6.71
C SER A 131 -5.41 30.62 -8.17
N PHE A 132 -4.65 29.64 -8.61
CA PHE A 132 -4.29 29.50 -10.01
C PHE A 132 -4.15 28.03 -10.35
N ALA A 133 -4.20 27.72 -11.64
CA ALA A 133 -3.98 26.37 -12.13
C ALA A 133 -2.98 26.37 -13.28
N LEU A 134 -2.25 25.27 -13.40
CA LEU A 134 -1.32 24.97 -14.48
C LEU A 134 -1.57 23.54 -14.93
N THR A 135 -1.38 23.25 -16.21
CA THR A 135 -1.30 21.86 -16.65
C THR A 135 0.07 21.28 -16.29
N LEU A 136 0.14 19.97 -16.11
CA LEU A 136 1.44 19.29 -15.93
C LEU A 136 2.35 19.48 -17.16
N ALA A 137 1.77 19.67 -18.35
CA ALA A 137 2.49 20.02 -19.57
C ALA A 137 3.15 21.40 -19.50
N ASP A 138 2.45 22.42 -18.95
CA ASP A 138 3.01 23.76 -18.75
C ASP A 138 4.26 23.72 -17.86
N LEU A 139 4.29 22.78 -16.91
CA LEU A 139 5.44 22.58 -16.05
C LEU A 139 6.65 22.01 -16.79
N GLY A 140 6.48 21.27 -17.89
CA GLY A 140 7.58 20.71 -18.69
C GLY A 140 8.53 19.79 -17.91
N VAL A 141 8.01 19.02 -16.94
CA VAL A 141 8.80 18.20 -15.99
C VAL A 141 8.79 16.69 -16.30
N CYS A 142 7.93 16.22 -17.20
CA CYS A 142 7.71 14.80 -17.49
C CYS A 142 8.81 14.09 -18.31
N GLY A 143 10.04 14.60 -18.28
CA GLY A 143 11.17 14.00 -19.01
C GLY A 143 11.94 12.95 -18.21
N SER A 144 11.90 13.01 -16.88
CA SER A 144 12.62 12.11 -15.99
C SER A 144 12.20 12.30 -14.53
N ASP A 145 12.42 11.28 -13.70
CA ASP A 145 12.24 11.36 -12.25
C ASP A 145 13.06 12.50 -11.67
N SER A 146 12.37 13.43 -11.03
CA SER A 146 13.01 14.63 -10.49
C SER A 146 12.13 15.35 -9.49
N ASP A 147 12.78 15.98 -8.52
CA ASP A 147 12.16 16.96 -7.66
C ASP A 147 12.31 18.36 -8.28
N PHE A 148 11.22 19.12 -8.28
CA PHE A 148 11.21 20.49 -8.75
C PHE A 148 10.46 21.39 -7.77
N THR A 149 10.80 22.67 -7.78
CA THR A 149 10.19 23.65 -6.89
C THR A 149 9.49 24.71 -7.71
N LEU A 150 8.20 24.91 -7.45
CA LEU A 150 7.45 26.04 -7.94
C LEU A 150 7.65 27.23 -7.01
N TYR A 151 7.94 28.37 -7.59
CA TYR A 151 8.04 29.66 -6.91
C TYR A 151 6.92 30.55 -7.42
N VAL A 152 6.22 31.20 -6.50
CA VAL A 152 5.19 32.18 -6.83
C VAL A 152 5.59 33.51 -6.25
N PHE A 153 5.80 34.48 -7.13
CA PHE A 153 6.17 35.84 -6.77
C PHE A 153 4.93 36.74 -6.82
N ALA A 154 4.68 37.42 -5.70
CA ALA A 154 3.69 38.49 -5.66
C ALA A 154 4.24 39.71 -6.40
N THR A 155 3.60 40.11 -7.50
CA THR A 155 4.06 41.22 -8.32
C THR A 155 2.90 42.10 -8.82
N ASN A 156 3.21 43.36 -9.07
CA ASN A 156 2.33 44.29 -9.79
C ASN A 156 2.76 44.47 -11.26
N GLU A 157 3.91 43.92 -11.63
CA GLU A 157 4.50 43.99 -12.96
C GLU A 157 4.11 42.77 -13.80
N SER A 158 4.47 42.77 -15.08
CA SER A 158 4.26 41.64 -15.98
C SER A 158 5.30 40.52 -15.83
N THR A 159 6.42 40.77 -15.16
CA THR A 159 7.48 39.79 -14.82
C THR A 159 8.29 40.33 -13.64
N THR A 160 8.78 39.45 -12.76
CA THR A 160 9.54 39.80 -11.56
C THR A 160 11.03 39.99 -11.86
N THR A 161 11.49 41.22 -11.70
CA THR A 161 12.91 41.59 -11.88
C THR A 161 13.61 41.79 -10.52
N GLY A 162 14.94 41.59 -10.49
CA GLY A 162 15.75 41.77 -9.27
C GLY A 162 15.53 40.69 -8.21
N ASP A 163 16.25 40.75 -7.10
CA ASP A 163 16.08 39.76 -6.02
C ASP A 163 14.74 39.96 -5.31
N VAL A 164 14.05 38.87 -4.99
CA VAL A 164 12.75 38.88 -4.32
C VAL A 164 12.93 38.62 -2.83
N SER A 165 12.43 39.53 -2.00
CA SER A 165 12.48 39.39 -0.55
C SER A 165 11.54 38.27 -0.06
N ALA A 166 11.90 37.63 1.05
CA ALA A 166 11.19 36.46 1.56
C ALA A 166 9.69 36.70 1.78
N ASP A 167 9.27 37.91 2.16
CA ASP A 167 7.88 38.30 2.37
C ASP A 167 7.03 38.40 1.08
N LYS A 168 7.67 38.34 -0.10
CA LYS A 168 7.02 38.52 -1.41
C LYS A 168 7.01 37.28 -2.28
N TYR A 169 7.46 36.14 -1.74
CA TYR A 169 7.36 34.87 -2.43
C TYR A 169 6.92 33.74 -1.51
N GLY A 170 6.46 32.68 -2.16
CA GLY A 170 6.33 31.36 -1.55
C GLY A 170 6.92 30.33 -2.51
N SER A 171 7.15 29.12 -2.01
CA SER A 171 7.57 28.01 -2.85
C SER A 171 7.00 26.68 -2.39
N ILE A 172 6.71 25.78 -3.34
CA ILE A 172 6.28 24.40 -3.06
C ILE A 172 7.13 23.42 -3.87
N THR A 173 7.58 22.36 -3.22
CA THR A 173 8.35 21.29 -3.87
C THR A 173 7.42 20.14 -4.23
N LEU A 174 7.52 19.74 -5.49
CA LEU A 174 6.76 18.67 -6.12
C LEU A 174 7.75 17.67 -6.74
N ARG A 175 7.27 16.46 -7.05
CA ARG A 175 8.08 15.38 -7.62
C ARG A 175 7.43 14.80 -8.87
N VAL A 176 8.23 14.45 -9.85
CA VAL A 176 7.84 13.50 -10.91
C VAL A 176 8.50 12.17 -10.59
N ASP A 177 7.71 11.11 -10.61
CA ASP A 177 8.18 9.73 -10.48
C ASP A 177 7.52 8.87 -11.54
N THR A 178 8.30 8.48 -12.53
CA THR A 178 7.89 7.66 -13.67
C THR A 178 8.44 6.24 -13.60
N THR A 179 9.21 5.91 -12.56
CA THR A 179 9.80 4.59 -12.41
C THR A 179 8.83 3.67 -11.67
N PRO A 180 8.33 2.61 -12.31
CA PRO A 180 7.49 1.65 -11.63
C PRO A 180 8.30 0.75 -10.69
N PRO A 181 7.65 0.18 -9.65
CA PRO A 181 8.27 -0.83 -8.80
C PRO A 181 8.75 -2.06 -9.58
N ALA A 182 9.68 -2.80 -8.99
CA ALA A 182 10.07 -4.09 -9.54
C ALA A 182 8.89 -5.08 -9.52
N ALA A 183 8.79 -5.90 -10.56
CA ALA A 183 7.77 -6.95 -10.62
C ALA A 183 7.93 -7.90 -9.41
N PRO A 184 6.86 -8.15 -8.63
CA PRO A 184 6.93 -9.08 -7.53
C PRO A 184 7.01 -10.52 -8.04
N ALA A 185 7.49 -11.41 -7.17
CA ALA A 185 7.60 -12.84 -7.47
C ALA A 185 7.00 -13.67 -6.34
N PHE A 186 6.14 -14.63 -6.69
CA PHE A 186 5.62 -15.60 -5.75
C PHE A 186 6.75 -16.49 -5.19
N SER A 187 6.65 -16.85 -3.91
CA SER A 187 7.56 -17.79 -3.26
C SER A 187 7.36 -19.22 -3.74
N SER A 188 6.16 -19.55 -4.23
CA SER A 188 5.82 -20.82 -4.87
C SER A 188 4.93 -20.57 -6.08
N THR A 189 5.21 -21.26 -7.18
CA THR A 189 4.45 -21.19 -8.43
C THR A 189 3.39 -22.27 -8.55
N THR A 190 3.39 -23.25 -7.65
CA THR A 190 2.38 -24.33 -7.63
C THR A 190 1.91 -24.53 -6.19
N LEU A 191 0.61 -24.43 -6.00
CA LEU A 191 -0.04 -24.46 -4.69
C LEU A 191 -1.32 -25.28 -4.77
N SER A 192 -1.71 -25.89 -3.66
CA SER A 192 -2.94 -26.65 -3.59
C SER A 192 -3.57 -26.61 -2.20
N GLY A 193 -4.89 -26.51 -2.15
CA GLY A 193 -5.71 -26.54 -0.93
C GLY A 193 -7.12 -27.05 -1.24
N ASP A 194 -7.99 -27.15 -0.24
CA ASP A 194 -9.43 -27.42 -0.47
C ASP A 194 -10.31 -26.20 -0.17
N ALA A 195 -10.07 -25.56 0.97
CA ALA A 195 -10.81 -24.39 1.43
C ALA A 195 -10.03 -23.09 1.22
N SER A 196 -8.70 -23.14 1.37
CA SER A 196 -7.86 -21.96 1.17
C SER A 196 -6.41 -22.34 0.87
N VAL A 197 -5.72 -21.43 0.17
CA VAL A 197 -4.29 -21.49 -0.10
C VAL A 197 -3.63 -20.20 0.33
N ASN A 198 -2.50 -20.32 1.03
CA ASN A 198 -1.67 -19.17 1.37
C ASN A 198 -0.71 -18.85 0.23
N LEU A 199 -0.99 -17.77 -0.49
CA LEU A 199 -0.06 -17.14 -1.41
C LEU A 199 1.00 -16.40 -0.61
N SER A 200 2.24 -16.36 -1.11
CA SER A 200 3.26 -15.49 -0.55
C SER A 200 4.22 -14.97 -1.62
N TRP A 201 4.79 -13.80 -1.42
CA TRP A 201 5.68 -13.15 -2.40
C TRP A 201 6.78 -12.30 -1.76
N GLY A 202 7.82 -12.02 -2.54
CA GLY A 202 8.91 -11.10 -2.17
C GLY A 202 8.49 -9.62 -2.24
N ALA A 203 9.24 -8.74 -1.57
CA ALA A 203 9.00 -7.30 -1.68
C ALA A 203 9.40 -6.78 -3.07
N ALA A 204 8.65 -5.81 -3.58
CA ALA A 204 8.89 -5.12 -4.85
C ALA A 204 10.04 -4.08 -4.82
N GLY A 205 10.87 -4.08 -3.76
CA GLY A 205 12.02 -3.18 -3.63
C GLY A 205 11.73 -1.81 -3.02
N GLU A 206 10.48 -1.53 -2.65
CA GLU A 206 10.03 -0.24 -2.11
C GLU A 206 9.33 -0.36 -0.76
N THR A 207 9.29 0.74 -0.01
CA THR A 207 8.77 0.79 1.37
C THR A 207 7.26 0.99 1.44
N GLU A 208 6.64 1.62 0.45
CA GLU A 208 5.20 1.92 0.42
C GLU A 208 4.61 1.44 -0.90
N VAL A 209 4.30 0.15 -0.96
CA VAL A 209 3.70 -0.50 -2.13
C VAL A 209 2.42 -1.21 -1.75
N ARG A 210 1.43 -1.12 -2.65
CA ARG A 210 0.25 -1.96 -2.66
C ARG A 210 0.45 -3.11 -3.64
N TYR A 211 -0.20 -4.23 -3.40
CA TYR A 211 -0.17 -5.37 -4.32
C TYR A 211 -1.56 -5.60 -4.90
N ARG A 212 -1.61 -5.81 -6.21
CA ARG A 212 -2.82 -6.18 -6.94
C ARG A 212 -2.69 -7.61 -7.42
N LEU A 213 -3.65 -8.44 -7.04
CA LEU A 213 -3.77 -9.81 -7.49
C LEU A 213 -4.83 -9.89 -8.57
N TYR A 214 -4.49 -10.61 -9.64
CA TYR A 214 -5.38 -10.89 -10.75
C TYR A 214 -5.55 -12.41 -10.84
N ILE A 215 -6.79 -12.87 -10.81
CA ILE A 215 -7.10 -14.30 -10.74
C ILE A 215 -7.91 -14.68 -11.97
N ASP A 216 -7.38 -15.62 -12.74
CA ASP A 216 -8.10 -16.26 -13.84
C ASP A 216 -8.51 -17.67 -13.41
N THR A 217 -9.80 -17.86 -13.15
CA THR A 217 -10.40 -19.15 -12.73
C THR A 217 -10.62 -20.11 -13.90
N ALA A 218 -10.34 -19.68 -15.14
CA ALA A 218 -10.38 -20.52 -16.33
C ALA A 218 -9.02 -20.52 -17.08
N PRO A 219 -7.90 -20.86 -16.40
CA PRO A 219 -6.59 -20.83 -17.03
C PRO A 219 -6.44 -21.99 -18.02
N THR A 220 -5.49 -21.85 -18.96
CA THR A 220 -5.00 -22.97 -19.76
C THR A 220 -4.03 -23.79 -18.90
N PRO A 221 -4.29 -25.09 -18.65
CA PRO A 221 -3.37 -25.93 -17.91
C PRO A 221 -2.08 -26.14 -18.72
N GLY A 222 -0.94 -26.05 -18.03
CA GLY A 222 0.32 -26.59 -18.54
C GLY A 222 0.25 -28.11 -18.57
N GLY A 223 0.96 -28.74 -19.51
CA GLY A 223 0.87 -30.16 -19.83
C GLY A 223 1.37 -31.14 -18.75
N GLY A 224 0.88 -31.03 -17.50
CA GLY A 224 1.14 -31.94 -16.39
C GLY A 224 2.24 -31.50 -15.42
N ASP A 225 2.87 -30.34 -15.64
CA ASP A 225 3.98 -29.82 -14.82
C ASP A 225 3.52 -28.88 -13.68
N GLY A 226 2.21 -28.75 -13.46
CA GLY A 226 1.65 -27.85 -12.47
C GLY A 226 1.78 -26.37 -12.84
N THR A 227 2.08 -26.07 -14.13
CA THR A 227 2.02 -24.72 -14.68
C THR A 227 0.62 -24.42 -15.24
N CYS A 228 0.33 -23.15 -15.44
CA CYS A 228 -0.94 -22.64 -15.89
C CYS A 228 -0.71 -21.23 -16.44
N THR A 229 -1.46 -20.87 -17.47
CA THR A 229 -1.36 -19.54 -18.10
C THR A 229 -2.75 -18.98 -18.34
N SER A 230 -2.88 -17.66 -18.27
CA SER A 230 -4.10 -16.97 -18.64
C SER A 230 -4.02 -16.57 -20.11
N ALA A 231 -5.13 -16.69 -20.84
CA ALA A 231 -5.24 -16.09 -22.17
C ALA A 231 -5.54 -14.57 -22.10
N LYS A 232 -5.90 -14.07 -20.91
CA LYS A 232 -6.27 -12.67 -20.64
C LYS A 232 -5.08 -11.83 -20.19
N LEU A 233 -4.03 -12.46 -19.65
CA LEU A 233 -2.86 -11.79 -19.09
C LEU A 233 -1.56 -12.29 -19.73
N THR A 234 -0.66 -11.36 -20.04
CA THR A 234 0.67 -11.64 -20.60
C THR A 234 1.76 -11.20 -19.63
N THR A 235 2.61 -12.12 -19.18
CA THR A 235 3.73 -11.79 -18.28
C THR A 235 4.61 -10.68 -18.87
N GLY A 236 4.97 -9.70 -18.04
CA GLY A 236 5.78 -8.56 -18.46
C GLY A 236 4.97 -7.37 -19.02
N GLN A 237 3.65 -7.49 -19.16
CA GLN A 237 2.80 -6.31 -19.38
C GLN A 237 2.56 -5.55 -18.06
N THR A 238 2.30 -4.25 -18.14
CA THR A 238 1.87 -3.45 -16.97
C THR A 238 0.61 -4.06 -16.33
N GLY A 239 0.56 -4.09 -15.00
CA GLY A 239 -0.62 -4.59 -14.30
C GLY A 239 -1.89 -3.81 -14.67
N PRO A 240 -2.98 -4.49 -15.10
CA PRO A 240 -4.22 -3.80 -15.43
C PRO A 240 -4.81 -3.10 -14.20
N THR A 241 -5.58 -2.05 -14.45
CA THR A 241 -6.46 -1.42 -13.46
C THR A 241 -7.58 -2.37 -13.06
N GLU A 242 -8.28 -2.08 -11.95
CA GLU A 242 -9.46 -2.84 -11.51
C GLU A 242 -10.53 -2.90 -12.63
N ALA A 243 -10.84 -1.76 -13.26
CA ALA A 243 -11.81 -1.69 -14.35
C ALA A 243 -11.41 -2.53 -15.57
N GLU A 244 -10.12 -2.58 -15.91
CA GLU A 244 -9.62 -3.43 -17.00
C GLU A 244 -9.65 -4.92 -16.63
N ALA A 245 -9.34 -5.25 -15.37
CA ALA A 245 -9.43 -6.62 -14.86
C ALA A 245 -10.88 -7.12 -14.88
N ASP A 246 -11.82 -6.30 -14.42
CA ASP A 246 -13.25 -6.59 -14.46
C ASP A 246 -13.75 -6.76 -15.91
N ALA A 247 -13.36 -5.86 -16.81
CA ALA A 247 -13.70 -5.95 -18.23
C ALA A 247 -13.14 -7.23 -18.90
N ALA A 248 -11.99 -7.72 -18.43
CA ALA A 248 -11.40 -8.98 -18.86
C ALA A 248 -12.03 -10.22 -18.19
N GLY A 249 -12.92 -10.03 -17.22
CA GLY A 249 -13.52 -11.11 -16.43
C GLY A 249 -12.49 -11.84 -15.55
N LEU A 250 -11.63 -11.08 -14.89
CA LEU A 250 -10.69 -11.55 -13.86
C LEU A 250 -11.24 -11.19 -12.49
N ASP A 251 -11.00 -12.03 -11.48
CA ASP A 251 -11.22 -11.58 -10.10
C ASP A 251 -10.03 -10.70 -9.67
N PHE A 252 -10.32 -9.60 -9.00
CA PHE A 252 -9.34 -8.59 -8.58
C PHE A 252 -9.32 -8.44 -7.05
N ILE A 253 -8.11 -8.40 -6.49
CA ILE A 253 -7.89 -8.13 -5.06
C ILE A 253 -6.74 -7.15 -4.90
N GLU A 254 -6.99 -6.01 -4.26
CA GLU A 254 -5.92 -5.06 -3.87
C GLU A 254 -5.66 -5.15 -2.36
N THR A 255 -4.39 -5.30 -1.97
CA THR A 255 -3.99 -5.29 -0.56
C THR A 255 -3.67 -3.87 -0.11
N SER A 256 -4.03 -3.50 1.13
CA SER A 256 -3.71 -2.17 1.68
C SER A 256 -2.19 -1.96 1.88
N THR A 257 -1.81 -0.69 2.00
CA THR A 257 -0.44 -0.12 2.01
C THR A 257 0.49 -0.53 3.15
N ASP A 258 0.09 -1.43 4.04
CA ASP A 258 0.91 -1.74 5.22
C ASP A 258 1.75 -3.00 5.00
N VAL A 259 3.07 -2.87 5.20
CA VAL A 259 4.19 -3.75 4.81
C VAL A 259 4.19 -5.13 5.50
N LYS A 260 3.04 -5.71 5.83
CA LYS A 260 2.92 -6.98 6.57
C LYS A 260 2.13 -8.07 5.88
N GLY A 261 1.52 -7.79 4.73
CA GLY A 261 0.81 -8.78 3.92
C GLY A 261 1.61 -9.33 2.75
N ARG A 262 2.85 -9.85 2.94
CA ARG A 262 3.52 -10.68 1.90
C ARG A 262 2.86 -12.05 1.74
N THR A 263 1.68 -12.20 2.32
CA THR A 263 0.91 -13.42 2.39
C THR A 263 -0.56 -13.06 2.28
N LEU A 264 -1.29 -13.76 1.42
CA LEU A 264 -2.74 -13.67 1.31
C LEU A 264 -3.31 -15.09 1.35
N SER A 265 -4.31 -15.31 2.21
CA SER A 265 -5.10 -16.53 2.19
C SER A 265 -6.19 -16.37 1.12
N LEU A 266 -6.05 -17.09 0.03
CA LEU A 266 -7.03 -17.14 -1.05
C LEU A 266 -8.09 -18.20 -0.72
N ASP A 267 -9.36 -17.81 -0.64
CA ASP A 267 -10.48 -18.73 -0.44
C ASP A 267 -10.88 -19.36 -1.79
N GLU A 268 -10.48 -20.61 -1.99
CA GLU A 268 -10.74 -21.35 -3.24
C GLU A 268 -12.22 -21.67 -3.45
N ARG A 269 -12.99 -21.77 -2.36
CA ARG A 269 -14.45 -21.97 -2.43
C ARG A 269 -15.14 -20.66 -2.80
N GLY A 270 -14.62 -19.54 -2.32
CA GLY A 270 -15.03 -18.19 -2.75
C GLY A 270 -14.82 -17.96 -4.26
N LEU A 271 -13.79 -18.59 -4.85
CA LEU A 271 -13.52 -18.56 -6.29
C LEU A 271 -14.35 -19.56 -7.11
N ASN A 272 -15.25 -20.33 -6.49
CA ASN A 272 -16.06 -21.36 -7.15
C ASN A 272 -15.25 -22.41 -7.94
N LEU A 273 -14.02 -22.70 -7.52
CA LEU A 273 -13.19 -23.71 -8.19
C LEU A 273 -13.74 -25.13 -7.90
N PRO A 274 -13.96 -25.98 -8.92
CA PRO A 274 -14.29 -27.39 -8.69
C PRO A 274 -13.08 -28.14 -8.11
N VAL A 275 -13.32 -29.28 -7.47
CA VAL A 275 -12.23 -30.21 -7.09
C VAL A 275 -11.48 -30.64 -8.35
N GLY A 276 -10.16 -30.50 -8.35
CA GLY A 276 -9.28 -30.69 -9.50
C GLY A 276 -9.20 -29.48 -10.45
N GLY A 277 -9.98 -28.42 -10.19
CA GLY A 277 -9.93 -27.16 -10.92
C GLY A 277 -8.68 -26.34 -10.58
N GLN A 278 -8.29 -25.47 -11.50
CA GLN A 278 -7.11 -24.62 -11.38
C GLN A 278 -7.46 -23.14 -11.58
N ALA A 279 -6.72 -22.27 -10.90
CA ALA A 279 -6.67 -20.84 -11.18
C ALA A 279 -5.22 -20.39 -11.42
N ALA A 280 -5.05 -19.46 -12.38
CA ALA A 280 -3.79 -18.75 -12.56
C ALA A 280 -3.86 -17.41 -11.84
N VAL A 281 -2.93 -17.19 -10.91
CA VAL A 281 -2.84 -15.96 -10.11
C VAL A 281 -1.62 -15.17 -10.54
N TYR A 282 -1.81 -13.88 -10.82
CA TYR A 282 -0.77 -12.93 -11.16
C TYR A 282 -0.72 -11.82 -10.11
N LEU A 283 0.43 -11.16 -10.01
CA LEU A 283 0.66 -10.10 -9.05
C LEU A 283 1.34 -8.91 -9.72
N SER A 284 0.91 -7.70 -9.41
CA SER A 284 1.67 -6.46 -9.66
C SER A 284 1.83 -5.70 -8.35
N ALA A 285 2.86 -4.85 -8.30
CA ALA A 285 3.06 -3.89 -7.23
C ALA A 285 2.71 -2.49 -7.74
N VAL A 286 2.14 -1.65 -6.88
CA VAL A 286 1.82 -0.26 -7.19
C VAL A 286 2.44 0.60 -6.11
N ASP A 287 3.26 1.58 -6.52
CA ASP A 287 3.88 2.51 -5.57
C ASP A 287 2.86 3.47 -4.95
N LYS A 288 3.35 4.34 -4.06
CA LYS A 288 2.54 5.40 -3.43
C LYS A 288 1.98 6.41 -4.45
N ILE A 289 2.66 6.61 -5.56
CA ILE A 289 2.38 7.68 -6.55
C ILE A 289 1.41 7.20 -7.64
N GLY A 290 1.25 5.89 -7.78
CA GLY A 290 0.35 5.21 -8.70
C GLY A 290 1.04 4.40 -9.80
N ASN A 291 2.37 4.35 -9.86
CA ASN A 291 3.06 3.58 -10.89
C ASN A 291 2.91 2.08 -10.62
N ALA A 292 2.37 1.35 -11.60
CA ALA A 292 2.21 -0.09 -11.53
C ALA A 292 3.42 -0.81 -12.15
N SER A 293 3.95 -1.82 -11.46
CA SER A 293 4.92 -2.74 -12.01
C SER A 293 4.31 -3.54 -13.17
N VAL A 294 5.18 -4.18 -13.94
CA VAL A 294 4.74 -5.29 -14.80
C VAL A 294 4.22 -6.44 -13.94
N ILE A 295 3.30 -7.24 -14.48
CA ILE A 295 2.76 -8.41 -13.80
C ILE A 295 3.81 -9.51 -13.67
N SER A 296 3.73 -10.25 -12.57
CA SER A 296 4.58 -11.40 -12.25
C SER A 296 4.42 -12.55 -13.23
N ALA A 297 5.29 -13.56 -13.11
CA ALA A 297 4.98 -14.90 -13.57
C ALA A 297 3.77 -15.47 -12.78
N PRO A 298 2.96 -16.36 -13.37
CA PRO A 298 1.79 -16.91 -12.70
C PRO A 298 2.17 -17.87 -11.56
N ALA A 299 1.34 -17.89 -10.52
CA ALA A 299 1.22 -18.99 -9.60
C ALA A 299 -0.06 -19.79 -9.87
N CYS A 300 0.05 -21.11 -9.84
CA CYS A 300 -1.04 -22.02 -10.14
C CYS A 300 -1.60 -22.60 -8.86
N VAL A 301 -2.87 -22.29 -8.61
CA VAL A 301 -3.61 -22.76 -7.46
C VAL A 301 -4.53 -23.87 -7.93
N THR A 302 -4.34 -25.08 -7.41
CA THR A 302 -5.19 -26.24 -7.73
C THR A 302 -6.01 -26.59 -6.51
N ARG A 303 -7.33 -26.60 -6.66
CA ARG A 303 -8.19 -27.09 -5.60
C ARG A 303 -8.11 -28.62 -5.55
N VAL A 304 -7.69 -29.17 -4.43
CA VAL A 304 -7.62 -30.60 -4.15
C VAL A 304 -8.61 -30.94 -3.04
N GLU A 305 -9.29 -32.08 -3.16
CA GLU A 305 -10.14 -32.56 -2.07
C GLU A 305 -9.24 -33.08 -0.95
N THR A 306 -9.27 -32.42 0.20
CA THR A 306 -8.67 -32.98 1.41
C THR A 306 -9.69 -33.92 2.04
N GLN A 307 -9.45 -35.22 1.94
CA GLN A 307 -10.22 -36.18 2.73
C GLN A 307 -9.94 -35.91 4.21
N GLY A 308 -10.99 -35.68 4.98
CA GLY A 308 -10.87 -35.61 6.43
C GLY A 308 -10.37 -36.95 6.97
N PHE A 309 -9.71 -36.93 8.13
CA PHE A 309 -9.33 -38.17 8.83
C PHE A 309 -10.51 -39.12 8.98
N CYS A 310 -11.71 -38.58 9.21
CA CYS A 310 -12.95 -39.34 9.29
C CYS A 310 -13.35 -39.99 7.96
N ASP A 311 -13.22 -39.29 6.84
CA ASP A 311 -13.55 -39.83 5.52
C ASP A 311 -12.62 -41.01 5.17
N LEU A 312 -11.32 -40.86 5.48
CA LEU A 312 -10.33 -41.94 5.35
C LEU A 312 -10.62 -43.12 6.29
N TYR A 313 -10.98 -42.84 7.54
CA TYR A 313 -11.27 -43.88 8.53
C TYR A 313 -12.52 -44.69 8.16
N GLU A 314 -13.59 -44.02 7.72
CA GLU A 314 -14.83 -44.67 7.31
C GLU A 314 -14.66 -45.43 5.98
N ALA A 315 -13.89 -44.90 5.03
CA ALA A 315 -13.56 -45.59 3.78
C ALA A 315 -12.74 -46.87 4.02
N GLN A 316 -11.81 -46.85 4.98
CA GLN A 316 -11.01 -48.04 5.34
C GLN A 316 -11.75 -49.02 6.27
N ASN A 317 -12.84 -48.59 6.92
CA ASN A 317 -13.60 -49.41 7.86
C ASN A 317 -15.12 -49.38 7.55
N PRO A 318 -15.57 -50.08 6.49
CA PRO A 318 -16.97 -50.10 6.09
C PRO A 318 -17.90 -50.48 7.26
N GLY A 319 -18.86 -49.62 7.56
CA GLY A 319 -19.84 -49.82 8.65
C GLY A 319 -19.42 -49.27 10.02
N LYS A 320 -18.21 -48.70 10.15
CA LYS A 320 -17.82 -47.90 11.31
C LYS A 320 -17.96 -46.42 10.98
N ARG A 321 -18.48 -45.63 11.92
CA ARG A 321 -18.50 -44.17 11.82
C ARG A 321 -17.34 -43.58 12.59
N CYS A 322 -16.78 -42.48 12.08
CA CYS A 322 -15.85 -41.66 12.80
C CYS A 322 -16.57 -41.09 14.03
N THR A 323 -16.10 -41.43 15.23
CA THR A 323 -16.65 -40.87 16.46
C THR A 323 -16.14 -39.43 16.61
N THR A 324 -17.03 -38.51 17.00
CA THR A 324 -16.70 -37.08 17.24
C THR A 324 -15.65 -36.84 18.33
N ASP A 325 -15.22 -37.90 19.02
CA ASP A 325 -14.20 -37.88 20.08
C ASP A 325 -12.76 -37.79 19.54
N CYS A 326 -12.56 -37.80 18.22
CA CYS A 326 -11.26 -37.64 17.58
C CYS A 326 -11.05 -36.20 17.06
N THR A 327 -11.33 -35.18 17.88
CA THR A 327 -10.69 -33.88 17.66
C THR A 327 -9.21 -34.03 18.02
N VAL A 328 -8.33 -33.78 17.06
CA VAL A 328 -6.91 -33.57 17.36
C VAL A 328 -6.88 -32.31 18.21
N ALA A 329 -6.86 -32.46 19.53
CA ALA A 329 -6.64 -31.33 20.42
C ALA A 329 -5.29 -30.72 20.04
N ALA A 330 -5.28 -29.42 19.76
CA ALA A 330 -4.04 -28.67 19.64
C ALA A 330 -3.14 -29.02 20.85
N PRO A 331 -1.82 -29.18 20.68
CA PRO A 331 -0.92 -29.57 21.76
C PRO A 331 -0.89 -28.46 22.82
N GLY A 332 -1.82 -28.51 23.77
CA GLY A 332 -2.02 -27.44 24.73
C GLY A 332 -3.43 -27.41 25.32
N GLY A 333 -3.86 -28.47 26.00
CA GLY A 333 -5.01 -28.35 26.88
C GLY A 333 -5.84 -29.61 27.05
N ALA A 334 -5.34 -30.57 27.83
CA ALA A 334 -6.15 -31.44 28.69
C ALA A 334 -5.23 -32.41 29.46
N GLY A 335 -4.67 -31.94 30.58
CA GLY A 335 -4.03 -32.82 31.55
C GLY A 335 -5.09 -33.65 32.27
N GLY A 336 -5.20 -34.93 31.91
CA GLY A 336 -5.82 -35.97 32.73
C GLY A 336 -4.77 -36.65 33.63
N PRO A 337 -5.05 -36.95 34.91
CA PRO A 337 -4.04 -37.24 35.94
C PRO A 337 -3.32 -38.61 35.84
N MET A 338 -3.46 -39.36 34.75
CA MET A 338 -2.92 -40.73 34.65
C MET A 338 -1.46 -40.82 34.17
N SER A 339 -0.87 -39.74 33.67
CA SER A 339 0.55 -39.70 33.23
C SER A 339 1.54 -39.40 34.36
N ALA A 340 1.08 -38.89 35.51
CA ALA A 340 1.93 -38.66 36.69
C ALA A 340 2.35 -39.97 37.38
N LEU A 341 1.56 -41.05 37.25
CA LEU A 341 1.88 -42.35 37.85
C LEU A 341 3.00 -43.11 37.11
N TYR A 342 3.17 -42.88 35.80
CA TYR A 342 4.24 -43.51 35.03
C TYR A 342 5.61 -42.88 35.29
N LEU A 343 5.67 -41.56 35.52
CA LEU A 343 6.93 -40.86 35.81
C LEU A 343 7.41 -41.08 37.25
N VAL A 344 6.50 -41.23 38.23
CA VAL A 344 6.88 -41.59 39.61
C VAL A 344 7.31 -43.06 39.71
N GLY A 345 6.70 -43.97 38.94
CA GLY A 345 7.10 -45.38 38.87
C GLY A 345 8.52 -45.60 38.32
N LEU A 346 8.92 -44.84 37.29
CA LEU A 346 10.27 -44.92 36.71
C LEU A 346 11.35 -44.30 37.61
N ALA A 347 11.02 -43.25 38.37
CA ALA A 347 11.94 -42.65 39.33
C ALA A 347 12.22 -43.57 40.55
N ALA A 348 11.21 -44.31 41.03
CA ALA A 348 11.37 -45.27 42.13
C ALA A 348 12.20 -46.50 41.73
N PHE A 349 12.06 -46.98 40.49
CA PHE A 349 12.86 -48.11 39.97
C PHE A 349 14.33 -47.73 39.76
N GLY A 350 14.60 -46.49 39.32
CA GLY A 350 15.96 -45.95 39.21
C GLY A 350 16.69 -45.79 40.56
N LEU A 351 15.97 -45.41 41.62
CA LEU A 351 16.54 -45.26 42.97
C LEU A 351 16.82 -46.60 43.66
N LEU A 352 16.01 -47.64 43.41
CA LEU A 352 16.25 -48.98 43.94
C LEU A 352 17.44 -49.69 43.26
N LEU A 353 17.67 -49.45 41.96
CA LEU A 353 18.83 -49.98 41.24
C LEU A 353 20.14 -49.28 41.62
N ARG A 354 20.10 -48.02 42.06
CA ARG A 354 21.30 -47.28 42.52
C ARG A 354 21.78 -47.72 43.90
N ARG A 355 20.89 -48.23 44.77
CA ARG A 355 21.25 -48.70 46.12
C ARG A 355 21.89 -50.09 46.17
N ARG A 356 21.83 -50.88 45.09
CA ARG A 356 22.48 -52.21 44.99
C ARG A 356 23.90 -52.20 44.44
N ARG A 357 24.47 -51.02 44.13
CA ARG A 357 25.87 -50.87 43.67
C ARG A 357 26.80 -50.24 44.72
N SER A 358 26.35 -50.09 45.96
CA SER A 358 27.15 -49.50 47.05
C SER A 358 27.06 -50.29 48.35
N ALA A 359 27.02 -51.62 48.24
CA ALA A 359 27.31 -52.57 49.30
C ALA A 359 28.07 -53.74 48.68
#